data_AF-A0A523R7U6-F1
#
_entry.id   AF-A0A523R7U6-F1
#
_cell.length_a   1.000
_cell.length_b   1.000
_cell.length_c   1.000
_cell.angle_alpha   90.00
_cell.angle_beta   90.00
_cell.angle_gamma   90.00
#
_symmetry.space_group_name_H-M   'P 1'
#
loop_
_entity.id
_entity.type
_entity.pdbx_description
1 polymer ?
#
loop_
_entity_poly.entity_id
_entity_poly.type
_entity_poly.pdbx_seq_one_letter_code
_entity_poly.pdbx_strand_id
1 'polypeptide(L)'
;MPLDFYNPPSAFLASGTKKGMDIGGSKIIVSIDKSHNFYNEGNIYTEMSWAAFYEEEDLSNQIDTFTTTEYDSIREDPVALVDMIVKIIYQIINNQKIFYGIADFEVNAFLSPSIFKKLKLDYKIINKLLEAHKRTREKGLFPQIIIDDKGINKIKIEFQGTKKKNVHIHGSKLEDLINQLRLAKGFAVGIVCTSRNAANMYIISDNIVFSKDEIAEMYIDDDNIKVIEYGIKKKLLFPISWFRIDIGIRSLETLELWDQIKEDPELNKALGHYERYINALVYKKFKSQAESQKIGTDSEEDWMIMTPKERKKALRDMEKAIEILNKEYKE
;
A
#
# COMPACT_ATOMS: atom_id res chain seq x y z
N MET A 1 12.33 5.46 10.38
CA MET A 1 11.96 6.90 10.35
C MET A 1 10.47 6.93 10.07
N PRO A 2 9.69 7.67 10.86
CA PRO A 2 8.27 7.83 10.62
C PRO A 2 8.01 8.57 9.30
N LEU A 3 6.92 8.22 8.64
CA LEU A 3 6.38 8.87 7.45
C LEU A 3 5.05 9.53 7.81
N ASP A 4 4.68 10.60 7.10
CA ASP A 4 3.35 11.15 7.21
C ASP A 4 2.40 10.40 6.26
N PHE A 5 1.22 10.03 6.76
CA PHE A 5 0.11 9.51 5.97
C PHE A 5 -1.04 10.51 6.01
N TYR A 6 -1.23 11.23 4.90
CA TYR A 6 -2.26 12.24 4.72
C TYR A 6 -3.61 11.61 4.37
N ASN A 7 -4.68 12.20 4.92
CA ASN A 7 -6.06 11.74 4.83
C ASN A 7 -6.19 10.24 5.21
N PRO A 8 -5.67 9.82 6.38
CA PRO A 8 -5.67 8.41 6.76
C PRO A 8 -7.10 7.88 6.82
N PRO A 9 -7.33 6.62 6.42
CA PRO A 9 -8.69 6.10 6.39
C PRO A 9 -9.24 5.90 7.81
N SER A 10 -10.57 5.98 7.94
CA SER A 10 -11.30 5.87 9.21
C SER A 10 -10.91 4.60 10.00
N ALA A 11 -10.58 3.50 9.31
CA ALA A 11 -10.12 2.27 9.94
C ALA A 11 -8.83 2.41 10.79
N PHE A 12 -7.96 3.41 10.53
CA PHE A 12 -6.82 3.69 11.43
C PHE A 12 -7.22 4.48 12.67
N LEU A 13 -8.33 5.19 12.58
CA LEU A 13 -8.83 6.14 13.57
C LEU A 13 -9.97 5.58 14.41
N ALA A 14 -10.33 4.31 14.15
CA ALA A 14 -11.30 3.54 14.91
C ALA A 14 -11.07 3.69 16.41
N SER A 15 -12.10 3.52 17.22
CA SER A 15 -12.01 3.73 18.66
C SER A 15 -12.82 2.69 19.42
N GLY A 16 -12.64 2.63 20.74
CA GLY A 16 -13.39 1.73 21.59
C GLY A 16 -13.63 2.28 22.98
N THR A 17 -14.70 1.80 23.60
CA THR A 17 -15.08 2.11 24.97
C THR A 17 -15.61 0.83 25.65
N LYS A 18 -16.04 0.95 26.91
CA LYS A 18 -16.76 -0.13 27.60
C LYS A 18 -18.11 -0.47 26.97
N LYS A 19 -18.71 0.47 26.23
CA LYS A 19 -20.04 0.31 25.62
C LYS A 19 -20.00 -0.33 24.24
N GLY A 20 -18.82 -0.41 23.62
CA GLY A 20 -18.68 -0.88 22.25
C GLY A 20 -17.39 -0.42 21.60
N MET A 21 -17.22 -0.76 20.33
CA MET A 21 -16.06 -0.36 19.54
C MET A 21 -16.42 -0.19 18.07
N ASP A 22 -15.64 0.63 17.38
CA ASP A 22 -15.67 0.69 15.94
C ASP A 22 -15.14 -0.62 15.35
N ILE A 23 -15.81 -1.10 14.32
CA ILE A 23 -15.43 -2.26 13.51
C ILE A 23 -15.65 -1.94 12.04
N GLY A 24 -15.11 -2.79 11.17
CA GLY A 24 -15.26 -2.66 9.72
C GLY A 24 -13.92 -2.36 9.06
N GLY A 25 -13.94 -1.73 7.90
CA GLY A 25 -12.72 -1.54 7.12
C GLY A 25 -12.84 -0.55 5.99
N SER A 26 -11.70 -0.33 5.33
CA SER A 26 -11.56 0.61 4.24
C SER A 26 -10.52 0.09 3.25
N LYS A 27 -10.87 0.10 1.96
CA LYS A 27 -9.91 -0.10 0.86
C LYS A 27 -9.72 1.21 0.12
N ILE A 28 -8.46 1.61 -0.04
CA ILE A 28 -8.08 2.93 -0.54
C ILE A 28 -7.00 2.86 -1.61
N ILE A 29 -6.95 3.89 -2.46
CA ILE A 29 -5.87 4.08 -3.43
C ILE A 29 -4.82 5.01 -2.80
N VAL A 30 -3.58 4.56 -2.80
CA VAL A 30 -2.46 5.25 -2.15
C VAL A 30 -1.49 5.78 -3.18
N SER A 31 -1.05 7.02 -2.99
CA SER A 31 0.08 7.60 -3.72
C SER A 31 1.23 7.98 -2.78
N ILE A 32 2.41 8.18 -3.35
CA ILE A 32 3.61 8.61 -2.66
C ILE A 32 4.20 9.86 -3.31
N ASP A 33 4.66 10.82 -2.50
CA ASP A 33 5.36 12.03 -2.99
C ASP A 33 6.89 11.90 -2.93
N LYS A 34 7.59 12.95 -3.39
CA LYS A 34 9.05 13.05 -3.33
C LYS A 34 9.65 13.02 -1.90
N SER A 35 8.81 13.29 -0.90
CA SER A 35 9.17 13.28 0.52
C SER A 35 8.85 11.93 1.17
N HIS A 36 8.40 10.94 0.40
CA HIS A 36 8.01 9.59 0.83
C HIS A 36 6.74 9.54 1.67
N ASN A 37 5.96 10.62 1.68
CA ASN A 37 4.70 10.65 2.42
C ASN A 37 3.62 9.92 1.63
N PHE A 38 2.74 9.25 2.36
CA PHE A 38 1.59 8.55 1.77
C PHE A 38 0.38 9.46 1.74
N TYR A 39 -0.43 9.31 0.71
CA TYR A 39 -1.69 10.04 0.55
C TYR A 39 -2.78 9.06 0.21
N ASN A 40 -3.89 9.12 0.95
CA ASN A 40 -5.14 8.52 0.49
C ASN A 40 -5.70 9.44 -0.60
N GLU A 41 -5.73 8.96 -1.85
CA GLU A 41 -6.27 9.69 -2.99
C GLU A 41 -7.77 9.42 -3.20
N GLY A 42 -8.30 8.36 -2.59
CA GLY A 42 -9.73 8.03 -2.63
C GLY A 42 -10.04 6.64 -2.08
N ASN A 43 -11.28 6.49 -1.62
CA ASN A 43 -11.80 5.26 -1.05
C ASN A 43 -12.53 4.45 -2.13
N ILE A 44 -12.25 3.15 -2.19
CA ILE A 44 -12.99 2.17 -3.00
C ILE A 44 -14.18 1.66 -2.21
N TYR A 45 -13.95 1.39 -0.93
CA TYR A 45 -15.03 1.28 0.03
C TYR A 45 -14.54 1.75 1.40
N THR A 46 -15.48 2.18 2.21
CA THR A 46 -15.37 2.37 3.65
C THR A 46 -16.68 1.88 4.25
N GLU A 47 -16.58 0.91 5.13
CA GLU A 47 -17.70 0.36 5.88
C GLU A 47 -17.28 0.33 7.34
N MET A 48 -17.78 1.27 8.13
CA MET A 48 -17.53 1.35 9.55
C MET A 48 -18.85 1.18 10.30
N SER A 49 -18.80 0.44 11.40
CA SER A 49 -19.94 0.24 12.29
C SER A 49 -19.51 0.34 13.73
N TRP A 50 -20.39 0.87 14.57
CA TRP A 50 -20.29 0.75 16.01
C TRP A 50 -20.87 -0.59 16.45
N ALA A 51 -20.02 -1.46 16.99
CA ALA A 51 -20.40 -2.71 17.63
C ALA A 51 -20.62 -2.47 19.13
N ALA A 52 -21.87 -2.39 19.56
CA ALA A 52 -22.22 -2.22 20.97
C ALA A 52 -22.06 -3.54 21.73
N PHE A 53 -21.55 -3.49 22.97
CA PHE A 53 -21.45 -4.65 23.84
C PHE A 53 -22.70 -4.80 24.70
N TYR A 54 -22.97 -6.03 25.17
CA TYR A 54 -23.99 -6.26 26.18
C TYR A 54 -23.69 -5.46 27.46
N GLU A 55 -24.75 -4.96 28.11
CA GLU A 55 -24.64 -4.26 29.40
C GLU A 55 -24.39 -5.22 30.58
N GLU A 56 -24.73 -6.49 30.43
CA GLU A 56 -24.54 -7.54 31.44
C GLU A 56 -23.04 -7.82 31.67
N GLU A 57 -22.58 -7.81 32.92
CA GLU A 57 -21.15 -7.96 33.26
C GLU A 57 -20.51 -9.24 32.71
N ASP A 58 -21.26 -10.34 32.68
CA ASP A 58 -20.77 -11.64 32.18
C ASP A 58 -20.67 -11.68 30.64
N LEU A 59 -21.37 -10.78 29.94
CA LEU A 59 -21.42 -10.70 28.48
C LEU A 59 -20.79 -9.42 27.92
N SER A 60 -20.18 -8.57 28.76
CA SER A 60 -19.69 -7.23 28.41
C SER A 60 -18.58 -7.18 27.35
N ASN A 61 -18.13 -8.35 26.87
CA ASN A 61 -17.16 -8.52 25.80
C ASN A 61 -17.74 -9.12 24.52
N GLN A 62 -19.04 -9.44 24.52
CA GLN A 62 -19.79 -9.94 23.37
C GLN A 62 -20.52 -8.78 22.71
N ILE A 63 -20.61 -8.83 21.38
CA ILE A 63 -21.32 -7.81 20.61
C ILE A 63 -22.82 -8.14 20.66
N ASP A 64 -23.61 -7.16 21.07
CA ASP A 64 -25.06 -7.21 21.12
C ASP A 64 -25.66 -6.72 19.79
N THR A 65 -25.31 -5.49 19.40
CA THR A 65 -25.86 -4.83 18.21
C THR A 65 -24.78 -4.16 17.38
N PHE A 66 -25.10 -3.96 16.09
CA PHE A 66 -24.27 -3.21 15.15
C PHE A 66 -25.07 -2.02 14.63
N THR A 67 -24.44 -0.84 14.62
CA THR A 67 -24.99 0.35 13.97
C THR A 67 -23.97 0.86 12.96
N THR A 68 -24.33 0.90 11.69
CA THR A 68 -23.47 1.48 10.64
C THR A 68 -23.25 2.96 10.92
N THR A 69 -21.98 3.36 11.02
CA THR A 69 -21.57 4.75 11.27
C THR A 69 -21.08 5.43 10.00
N GLU A 70 -20.49 4.67 9.08
CA GLU A 70 -20.01 5.14 7.78
C GLU A 70 -20.19 4.03 6.75
N TYR A 71 -20.77 4.36 5.60
CA TYR A 71 -20.84 3.45 4.46
C TYR A 71 -20.73 4.25 3.16
N ASP A 72 -19.64 4.00 2.44
CA ASP A 72 -19.40 4.49 1.08
C ASP A 72 -18.71 3.37 0.31
N SER A 73 -19.25 2.96 -0.83
CA SER A 73 -18.71 1.82 -1.57
C SER A 73 -19.01 1.95 -3.05
N ILE A 74 -17.94 1.98 -3.83
CA ILE A 74 -17.96 1.81 -5.29
C ILE A 74 -17.45 0.42 -5.69
N ARG A 75 -17.27 -0.49 -4.73
CA ARG A 75 -16.72 -1.84 -4.94
C ARG A 75 -17.55 -2.67 -5.92
N GLU A 76 -18.85 -2.41 -5.99
CA GLU A 76 -19.82 -3.16 -6.79
C GLU A 76 -20.36 -2.32 -7.97
N ASP A 77 -19.84 -1.11 -8.19
CA ASP A 77 -20.21 -0.22 -9.29
C ASP A 77 -19.01 -0.04 -10.25
N PRO A 78 -19.01 -0.71 -11.41
CA PRO A 78 -17.88 -0.65 -12.33
C PRO A 78 -17.69 0.75 -12.95
N VAL A 79 -18.76 1.51 -13.17
CA VAL A 79 -18.70 2.84 -13.78
C VAL A 79 -18.09 3.83 -12.79
N ALA A 80 -18.61 3.83 -11.55
CA ALA A 80 -18.07 4.69 -10.49
C ALA A 80 -16.62 4.34 -10.15
N LEU A 81 -16.25 3.05 -10.20
CA LEU A 81 -14.89 2.59 -9.98
C LEU A 81 -13.93 3.08 -11.07
N VAL A 82 -14.32 2.99 -12.34
CA VAL A 82 -13.54 3.54 -13.47
C VAL A 82 -13.36 5.05 -13.30
N ASP A 83 -14.44 5.79 -13.07
CA ASP A 83 -14.41 7.25 -12.91
C ASP A 83 -13.48 7.68 -11.76
N MET A 84 -13.53 6.97 -10.63
CA MET A 84 -12.66 7.21 -9.48
C MET A 84 -11.19 6.97 -9.84
N ILE A 85 -10.85 5.83 -10.44
CA ILE A 85 -9.47 5.49 -10.81
C ILE A 85 -8.93 6.52 -11.81
N VAL A 86 -9.69 6.84 -12.86
CA VAL A 86 -9.31 7.82 -13.88
C VAL A 86 -9.01 9.17 -13.25
N LYS A 87 -9.91 9.68 -12.40
CA LYS A 87 -9.73 10.94 -11.69
C LYS A 87 -8.46 10.93 -10.82
N ILE A 88 -8.25 9.87 -10.05
CA ILE A 88 -7.09 9.73 -9.17
C ILE A 88 -5.79 9.69 -9.97
N ILE A 89 -5.75 8.95 -11.10
CA ILE A 89 -4.56 8.90 -11.95
C ILE A 89 -4.17 10.30 -12.44
N TYR A 90 -5.13 11.09 -12.93
CA TYR A 90 -4.83 12.46 -13.35
C TYR A 90 -4.44 13.37 -12.18
N GLN A 91 -5.05 13.20 -11.00
CA GLN A 91 -4.65 13.93 -9.80
C GLN A 91 -3.21 13.60 -9.37
N ILE A 92 -2.81 12.33 -9.42
CA ILE A 92 -1.43 11.89 -9.13
C ILE A 92 -0.44 12.55 -10.08
N ILE A 93 -0.75 12.56 -11.39
CA ILE A 93 0.10 13.20 -12.41
C ILE A 93 0.21 14.71 -12.14
N ASN A 94 -0.92 15.40 -11.96
CA ASN A 94 -0.97 16.84 -11.75
C ASN A 94 -0.24 17.28 -10.47
N ASN A 95 -0.30 16.46 -9.42
CA ASN A 95 0.35 16.73 -8.15
C ASN A 95 1.80 16.23 -8.08
N GLN A 96 2.35 15.71 -9.19
CA GLN A 96 3.71 15.17 -9.27
C GLN A 96 3.98 14.08 -8.21
N LYS A 97 3.01 13.18 -8.01
CA LYS A 97 3.12 12.01 -7.13
C LYS A 97 3.33 10.74 -7.96
N ILE A 98 3.51 9.60 -7.30
CA ILE A 98 3.55 8.28 -7.92
C ILE A 98 2.42 7.44 -7.32
N PHE A 99 1.70 6.69 -8.17
CA PHE A 99 0.77 5.66 -7.72
C PHE A 99 1.57 4.59 -6.95
N TYR A 100 1.29 4.46 -5.67
CA TYR A 100 2.02 3.56 -4.79
C TYR A 100 1.37 2.19 -4.76
N GLY A 101 0.04 2.12 -4.67
CA GLY A 101 -0.66 0.86 -4.55
C GLY A 101 -2.10 0.99 -4.08
N ILE A 102 -2.69 -0.16 -3.75
CA ILE A 102 -3.99 -0.26 -3.08
C ILE A 102 -3.74 -0.77 -1.68
N ALA A 103 -4.36 -0.13 -0.69
CA ALA A 103 -4.25 -0.54 0.70
C ALA A 103 -5.62 -0.88 1.28
N ASP A 104 -5.69 -2.00 1.96
CA ASP A 104 -6.86 -2.48 2.68
C ASP A 104 -6.56 -2.48 4.17
N PHE A 105 -7.48 -1.94 4.96
CA PHE A 105 -7.40 -1.84 6.40
C PHE A 105 -8.68 -2.35 7.02
N GLU A 106 -8.55 -3.28 7.94
CA GLU A 106 -9.69 -3.84 8.66
C GLU A 106 -9.48 -3.66 10.16
N VAL A 107 -10.39 -2.92 10.78
CA VAL A 107 -10.48 -2.78 12.22
C VAL A 107 -10.87 -4.13 12.79
N ASN A 108 -10.13 -4.58 13.80
CA ASN A 108 -10.54 -5.74 14.56
C ASN A 108 -10.68 -7.04 13.73
N ALA A 109 -9.88 -7.17 12.65
CA ALA A 109 -9.77 -8.38 11.83
C ALA A 109 -9.45 -9.66 12.65
N PHE A 110 -9.00 -9.52 13.90
CA PHE A 110 -8.78 -10.65 14.81
C PHE A 110 -10.06 -11.36 15.24
N LEU A 111 -11.24 -10.75 15.07
CA LEU A 111 -12.53 -11.41 15.27
C LEU A 111 -12.94 -12.30 14.09
N SER A 112 -12.44 -12.02 12.88
CA SER A 112 -12.72 -12.82 11.68
C SER A 112 -11.44 -13.52 11.20
N PRO A 113 -11.20 -14.78 11.58
CA PRO A 113 -9.93 -15.46 11.29
C PRO A 113 -9.71 -15.78 9.79
N SER A 114 -10.59 -15.35 8.89
CA SER A 114 -10.52 -15.65 7.45
C SER A 114 -9.22 -15.15 6.81
N ILE A 115 -8.75 -13.97 7.18
CA ILE A 115 -7.48 -13.38 6.72
C ILE A 115 -6.29 -14.16 7.28
N PHE A 116 -6.29 -14.42 8.59
CA PHE A 116 -5.19 -15.13 9.26
C PHE A 116 -5.08 -16.60 8.86
N LYS A 117 -6.19 -17.24 8.49
CA LYS A 117 -6.21 -18.59 7.91
C LYS A 117 -5.44 -18.66 6.60
N LYS A 118 -5.55 -17.66 5.73
CA LYS A 118 -4.80 -17.59 4.46
C LYS A 118 -3.29 -17.47 4.70
N LEU A 119 -2.91 -16.78 5.78
CA LEU A 119 -1.51 -16.61 6.19
C LEU A 119 -0.95 -17.80 6.98
N LYS A 120 -1.76 -18.82 7.27
CA LYS A 120 -1.39 -19.99 8.08
C LYS A 120 -0.79 -19.62 9.44
N LEU A 121 -1.23 -18.51 10.03
CA LEU A 121 -0.78 -18.08 11.35
C LEU A 121 -1.37 -18.97 12.44
N ASP A 122 -0.58 -19.25 13.48
CA ASP A 122 -1.04 -20.05 14.63
C ASP A 122 -2.22 -19.35 15.34
N TYR A 123 -3.30 -20.09 15.57
CA TYR A 123 -4.46 -19.65 16.37
C TYR A 123 -4.07 -19.08 17.73
N LYS A 124 -2.99 -19.57 18.36
CA LYS A 124 -2.48 -19.02 19.62
C LYS A 124 -2.08 -17.55 19.48
N ILE A 125 -1.48 -17.16 18.36
CA ILE A 125 -1.07 -15.78 18.08
C ILE A 125 -2.32 -14.93 17.86
N ILE A 126 -3.27 -15.40 17.05
CA ILE A 126 -4.53 -14.70 16.77
C ILE A 126 -5.27 -14.40 18.09
N ASN A 127 -5.40 -15.40 18.97
CA ASN A 127 -6.05 -15.23 20.26
C ASN A 127 -5.32 -14.21 21.15
N LYS A 128 -3.97 -14.20 21.16
CA LYS A 128 -3.22 -13.19 21.92
C LYS A 128 -3.45 -11.78 21.37
N LEU A 129 -3.49 -11.62 20.06
CA LEU A 129 -3.77 -10.33 19.41
C LEU A 129 -5.18 -9.85 19.72
N LEU A 130 -6.17 -10.76 19.67
CA LEU A 130 -7.54 -10.46 20.03
C LEU A 130 -7.66 -10.04 21.50
N GLU A 131 -7.09 -10.81 22.42
CA GLU A 131 -7.11 -10.49 23.84
C GLU A 131 -6.38 -9.18 24.16
N ALA A 132 -5.30 -8.88 23.44
CA ALA A 132 -4.61 -7.61 23.55
C ALA A 132 -5.49 -6.45 23.07
N HIS A 133 -6.11 -6.58 21.89
CA HIS A 133 -7.01 -5.59 21.31
C HIS A 133 -8.17 -5.27 22.26
N LYS A 134 -8.85 -6.30 22.80
CA LYS A 134 -9.93 -6.14 23.80
C LYS A 134 -9.51 -5.33 25.02
N ARG A 135 -8.28 -5.55 25.54
CA ARG A 135 -7.76 -4.84 26.72
C ARG A 135 -7.38 -3.39 26.46
N THR A 136 -7.20 -3.00 25.20
CA THR A 136 -6.58 -1.72 24.84
C THR A 136 -7.52 -0.78 24.15
N ARG A 137 -8.63 -1.28 23.59
CA ARG A 137 -9.67 -0.50 22.92
C ARG A 137 -10.20 0.66 23.77
N GLU A 138 -10.35 0.46 25.09
CA GLU A 138 -10.90 1.47 26.02
C GLU A 138 -9.94 2.62 26.36
N LYS A 139 -8.66 2.49 26.00
CA LYS A 139 -7.61 3.41 26.49
C LYS A 139 -7.37 4.60 25.57
N GLY A 140 -8.13 4.71 24.47
CA GLY A 140 -7.96 5.80 23.49
C GLY A 140 -6.54 5.84 22.90
N LEU A 141 -5.91 4.67 22.69
CA LEU A 141 -4.49 4.59 22.33
C LEU A 141 -4.21 4.83 20.85
N PHE A 142 -5.20 5.24 20.06
CA PHE A 142 -5.12 5.35 18.60
C PHE A 142 -4.14 6.43 18.12
N PRO A 143 -3.65 6.35 16.88
CA PRO A 143 -2.74 7.34 16.32
C PRO A 143 -3.32 8.74 16.42
N GLN A 144 -2.50 9.72 16.78
CA GLN A 144 -2.96 11.10 16.91
C GLN A 144 -3.07 11.75 15.54
N ILE A 145 -4.25 12.30 15.24
CA ILE A 145 -4.44 13.14 14.05
C ILE A 145 -3.69 14.45 14.26
N ILE A 146 -2.84 14.77 13.30
CA ILE A 146 -2.10 16.03 13.21
C ILE A 146 -2.71 16.79 12.03
N ILE A 147 -3.01 18.07 12.23
CA ILE A 147 -3.43 18.96 11.14
C ILE A 147 -2.17 19.68 10.66
N ASP A 148 -1.88 19.60 9.38
CA ASP A 148 -0.74 20.32 8.79
C ASP A 148 -1.02 21.81 8.59
N ASP A 149 -0.02 22.55 8.12
CA ASP A 149 -0.12 24.01 7.90
C ASP A 149 -1.17 24.40 6.83
N LYS A 150 -1.67 23.43 6.06
CA LYS A 150 -2.70 23.61 5.03
C LYS A 150 -4.09 23.13 5.48
N GLY A 151 -4.23 22.70 6.74
CA GLY A 151 -5.48 22.19 7.27
C GLY A 151 -5.77 20.72 6.92
N ILE A 152 -4.78 19.98 6.41
CA ILE A 152 -4.95 18.58 5.98
C ILE A 152 -4.61 17.65 7.15
N ASN A 153 -5.49 16.68 7.39
CA ASN A 153 -5.30 15.67 8.42
C ASN A 153 -4.20 14.68 8.01
N LYS A 154 -3.31 14.35 8.95
CA LYS A 154 -2.29 13.31 8.79
C LYS A 154 -2.03 12.55 10.08
N ILE A 155 -1.51 11.33 9.95
CA ILE A 155 -0.94 10.56 11.06
C ILE A 155 0.50 10.20 10.75
N LYS A 156 1.28 9.86 11.79
CA LYS A 156 2.60 9.27 11.61
C LYS A 156 2.52 7.76 11.52
N ILE A 157 3.09 7.19 10.46
CA ILE A 157 3.23 5.75 10.28
C ILE A 157 4.70 5.33 10.33
N GLU A 158 4.98 4.12 10.82
CA GLU A 158 6.32 3.52 10.72
C GLU A 158 6.24 2.03 10.40
N PHE A 159 6.94 1.60 9.35
CA PHE A 159 7.03 0.19 8.98
C PHE A 159 8.06 -0.56 9.83
N GLN A 160 7.66 -1.73 10.32
CA GLN A 160 8.47 -2.64 11.12
C GLN A 160 8.48 -4.04 10.48
N GLY A 161 9.59 -4.77 10.63
CA GLY A 161 9.78 -6.11 10.06
C GLY A 161 11.08 -6.26 9.29
N THR A 162 11.46 -7.51 9.02
CA THR A 162 12.74 -7.86 8.37
C THR A 162 12.84 -7.33 6.95
N LYS A 163 11.73 -7.34 6.20
CA LYS A 163 11.64 -6.83 4.83
C LYS A 163 10.94 -5.48 4.71
N LYS A 164 10.93 -4.67 5.78
CA LYS A 164 10.25 -3.34 5.76
C LYS A 164 10.68 -2.42 4.62
N LYS A 165 11.90 -2.55 4.11
CA LYS A 165 12.41 -1.81 2.93
C LYS A 165 11.65 -2.09 1.63
N ASN A 166 10.92 -3.20 1.55
CA ASN A 166 10.10 -3.54 0.39
C ASN A 166 8.82 -2.69 0.31
N VAL A 167 8.36 -2.17 1.45
CA VAL A 167 7.17 -1.32 1.56
C VAL A 167 7.61 0.13 1.78
N HIS A 168 8.57 0.35 2.68
CA HIS A 168 9.17 1.66 2.89
C HIS A 168 10.27 1.91 1.84
N ILE A 169 9.84 2.26 0.63
CA ILE A 169 10.72 2.57 -0.50
C ILE A 169 11.32 3.96 -0.29
N HIS A 170 12.66 4.01 -0.28
CA HIS A 170 13.43 5.23 -0.05
C HIS A 170 14.08 5.73 -1.35
N GLY A 171 14.13 7.06 -1.49
CA GLY A 171 14.77 7.76 -2.59
C GLY A 171 15.19 9.16 -2.17
N SER A 172 15.97 9.84 -3.01
CA SER A 172 16.27 11.27 -2.79
C SER A 172 15.35 12.19 -3.59
N LYS A 173 14.81 11.65 -4.68
CA LYS A 173 13.90 12.32 -5.61
C LYS A 173 12.83 11.34 -6.07
N LEU A 174 11.78 11.88 -6.68
CA LEU A 174 10.67 11.08 -7.23
C LEU A 174 11.16 10.04 -8.25
N GLU A 175 12.17 10.41 -9.04
CA GLU A 175 12.81 9.55 -10.03
C GLU A 175 13.48 8.30 -9.41
N ASP A 176 13.90 8.36 -8.15
CA ASP A 176 14.45 7.20 -7.46
C ASP A 176 13.36 6.18 -7.12
N LEU A 177 12.23 6.69 -6.63
CA LEU A 177 11.08 5.89 -6.24
C LEU A 177 10.46 5.18 -7.44
N ILE A 178 10.28 5.89 -8.55
CA ILE A 178 9.63 5.30 -9.72
C ILE A 178 10.44 4.16 -10.34
N ASN A 179 11.77 4.25 -10.31
CA ASN A 179 12.61 3.19 -10.85
C ASN A 179 12.39 1.85 -10.12
N GLN A 180 12.05 1.90 -8.84
CA GLN A 180 11.68 0.73 -8.05
C GLN A 180 10.20 0.37 -8.26
N LEU A 181 9.30 1.34 -8.07
CA LEU A 181 7.85 1.11 -8.06
C LEU A 181 7.27 0.65 -9.41
N ARG A 182 7.83 1.08 -10.55
CA ARG A 182 7.28 0.73 -11.87
C ARG A 182 7.29 -0.77 -12.17
N LEU A 183 8.22 -1.51 -11.55
CA LEU A 183 8.36 -2.96 -11.71
C LEU A 183 7.84 -3.72 -10.48
N ALA A 184 7.39 -2.98 -9.45
CA ALA A 184 6.92 -3.57 -8.22
C ALA A 184 5.59 -4.29 -8.44
N LYS A 185 5.49 -5.48 -7.86
CA LYS A 185 4.24 -6.26 -7.76
C LYS A 185 4.27 -7.10 -6.48
N GLY A 186 3.11 -7.57 -6.08
CA GLY A 186 2.92 -8.34 -4.85
C GLY A 186 2.37 -7.47 -3.74
N PHE A 187 2.32 -8.03 -2.54
CA PHE A 187 1.70 -7.39 -1.39
C PHE A 187 2.47 -7.63 -0.10
N ALA A 188 2.25 -6.75 0.86
CA ALA A 188 2.61 -6.96 2.25
C ALA A 188 1.35 -6.98 3.11
N VAL A 189 1.32 -7.87 4.09
CA VAL A 189 0.27 -7.95 5.11
C VAL A 189 0.86 -7.83 6.49
N GLY A 190 0.08 -7.32 7.42
CA GLY A 190 0.56 -7.15 8.77
C GLY A 190 -0.46 -6.61 9.74
N ILE A 191 0.04 -6.21 10.90
CA ILE A 191 -0.76 -5.65 11.98
C ILE A 191 -0.33 -4.22 12.22
N VAL A 192 -1.31 -3.33 12.33
CA VAL A 192 -1.09 -1.99 12.85
C VAL A 192 -1.17 -2.06 14.37
N CYS A 193 -0.08 -1.65 15.01
CA CYS A 193 0.01 -1.45 16.44
C CYS A 193 0.26 0.02 16.72
N THR A 194 -0.46 0.59 17.67
CA THR A 194 -0.14 1.94 18.15
C THR A 194 0.93 1.88 19.24
N SER A 195 1.91 2.80 19.17
CA SER A 195 2.81 3.13 20.28
C SER A 195 3.20 4.61 20.18
N ARG A 196 3.12 5.34 21.30
CA ARG A 196 3.51 6.76 21.41
C ARG A 196 2.92 7.64 20.28
N ASN A 197 1.61 7.57 20.08
CA ASN A 197 0.84 8.38 19.13
C ASN A 197 1.14 8.12 17.63
N ALA A 198 1.95 7.11 17.29
CA ALA A 198 2.21 6.69 15.91
C ALA A 198 1.62 5.31 15.61
N ALA A 199 1.20 5.12 14.36
CA ALA A 199 0.79 3.82 13.83
C ALA A 199 2.02 3.03 13.34
N ASN A 200 2.34 1.96 14.04
CA ASN A 200 3.44 1.06 13.69
C ASN A 200 2.88 -0.08 12.85
N MET A 201 3.27 -0.15 11.59
CA MET A 201 2.85 -1.17 10.62
C MET A 201 3.82 -2.34 10.66
N TYR A 202 3.50 -3.35 11.45
CA TYR A 202 4.30 -4.56 11.59
C TYR A 202 3.97 -5.55 10.47
N ILE A 203 4.91 -5.71 9.53
CA ILE A 203 4.78 -6.66 8.42
C ILE A 203 4.97 -8.08 8.94
N ILE A 204 4.00 -8.95 8.66
CA ILE A 204 4.05 -10.36 9.06
C ILE A 204 4.41 -11.25 7.87
N SER A 205 4.05 -10.83 6.66
CA SER A 205 4.35 -11.55 5.43
C SER A 205 4.36 -10.57 4.26
N ASP A 206 5.25 -10.78 3.31
CA ASP A 206 5.19 -10.15 2.00
C ASP A 206 5.71 -11.07 0.91
N ASN A 207 5.27 -10.82 -0.32
CA ASN A 207 5.80 -11.42 -1.55
C ASN A 207 6.16 -10.33 -2.58
N ILE A 208 6.57 -9.16 -2.09
CA ILE A 208 6.88 -8.01 -2.96
C ILE A 208 8.17 -8.31 -3.73
N VAL A 209 8.10 -8.11 -5.04
CA VAL A 209 9.25 -8.18 -5.94
C VAL A 209 9.31 -6.93 -6.80
N PHE A 210 10.52 -6.54 -7.19
CA PHE A 210 10.79 -5.34 -8.00
C PHE A 210 11.18 -5.70 -9.43
N SER A 211 10.69 -6.85 -9.91
CA SER A 211 11.01 -7.42 -11.22
C SER A 211 9.76 -8.06 -11.84
N LYS A 212 9.63 -7.95 -13.17
CA LYS A 212 8.50 -8.54 -13.91
C LYS A 212 8.48 -10.06 -13.83
N ASP A 213 9.64 -10.70 -13.86
CA ASP A 213 9.78 -12.16 -14.01
C ASP A 213 9.97 -12.90 -12.69
N GLU A 214 10.16 -12.18 -11.59
CA GLU A 214 10.36 -12.79 -10.28
C GLU A 214 9.01 -13.19 -9.66
N ILE A 215 9.02 -14.33 -8.97
CA ILE A 215 7.91 -14.80 -8.15
C ILE A 215 8.49 -15.04 -6.76
N ALA A 216 8.10 -14.23 -5.79
CA ALA A 216 8.47 -14.45 -4.40
C ALA A 216 7.49 -15.42 -3.74
N GLU A 217 8.02 -16.39 -3.01
CA GLU A 217 7.22 -17.18 -2.10
C GLU A 217 6.85 -16.36 -0.86
N MET A 218 5.62 -16.54 -0.40
CA MET A 218 5.19 -15.99 0.88
C MET A 218 5.97 -16.66 2.02
N TYR A 219 6.33 -15.85 3.02
CA TYR A 219 6.99 -16.30 4.24
C TYR A 219 6.28 -15.71 5.46
N ILE A 220 6.55 -16.24 6.64
CA ILE A 220 6.09 -15.66 7.91
C ILE A 220 7.32 -15.07 8.62
N ASP A 221 7.24 -13.79 8.98
CA ASP A 221 8.27 -13.10 9.75
C ASP A 221 8.14 -13.42 11.24
N ASP A 222 8.61 -14.61 11.63
CA ASP A 222 8.53 -15.10 13.02
C ASP A 222 9.22 -14.18 14.03
N ASP A 223 10.30 -13.50 13.62
CA ASP A 223 11.02 -12.57 14.49
C ASP A 223 10.21 -11.30 14.73
N ASN A 224 9.56 -10.77 13.70
CA ASN A 224 8.66 -9.63 13.88
C ASN A 224 7.43 -10.00 14.72
N ILE A 225 6.90 -11.22 14.56
CA ILE A 225 5.82 -11.74 15.42
C ILE A 225 6.26 -11.76 16.89
N LYS A 226 7.45 -12.28 17.21
CA LYS A 226 7.98 -12.29 18.59
C LYS A 226 8.09 -10.88 19.17
N VAL A 227 8.49 -9.89 18.36
CA VAL A 227 8.54 -8.48 18.76
C VAL A 227 7.15 -7.95 19.12
N ILE A 228 6.14 -8.23 18.29
CA ILE A 228 4.74 -7.86 18.57
C ILE A 228 4.27 -8.51 19.87
N GLU A 229 4.46 -9.82 20.02
CA GLU A 229 4.05 -10.56 21.23
C GLU A 229 4.71 -10.02 22.49
N TYR A 230 6.01 -9.74 22.43
CA TYR A 230 6.75 -9.15 23.54
C TYR A 230 6.24 -7.75 23.89
N GLY A 231 6.04 -6.89 22.89
CA GLY A 231 5.52 -5.53 23.06
C GLY A 231 4.12 -5.51 23.66
N ILE A 232 3.24 -6.41 23.22
CA ILE A 232 1.91 -6.62 23.80
C ILE A 232 2.02 -7.08 25.26
N LYS A 233 2.84 -8.09 25.54
CA LYS A 233 3.06 -8.60 26.90
C LYS A 233 3.57 -7.51 27.85
N LYS A 234 4.40 -6.60 27.35
CA LYS A 234 4.94 -5.46 28.09
C LYS A 234 4.03 -4.23 28.10
N LYS A 235 2.83 -4.30 27.49
CA LYS A 235 1.88 -3.18 27.37
C LYS A 235 2.51 -1.95 26.69
N LEU A 236 3.37 -2.18 25.70
CA LEU A 236 4.05 -1.14 24.90
C LEU A 236 3.43 -1.01 23.51
N LEU A 237 2.88 -2.10 22.99
CA LEU A 237 2.21 -2.16 21.69
C LEU A 237 0.77 -2.59 21.87
N PHE A 238 -0.12 -1.94 21.12
CA PHE A 238 -1.55 -2.18 21.19
C PHE A 238 -2.09 -2.40 19.78
N PRO A 239 -2.53 -3.61 19.42
CA PRO A 239 -3.00 -3.91 18.08
C PRO A 239 -4.35 -3.23 17.84
N ILE A 240 -4.50 -2.56 16.69
CA ILE A 240 -5.71 -1.77 16.36
C ILE A 240 -6.37 -2.22 15.07
N SER A 241 -5.59 -2.60 14.05
CA SER A 241 -6.12 -3.04 12.77
C SER A 241 -5.16 -4.01 12.09
N TRP A 242 -5.69 -4.74 11.12
CA TRP A 242 -4.88 -5.44 10.14
C TRP A 242 -4.71 -4.57 8.89
N PHE A 243 -3.65 -4.79 8.15
CA PHE A 243 -3.45 -4.16 6.85
C PHE A 243 -3.00 -5.15 5.78
N ARG A 244 -3.36 -4.83 4.54
CA ARG A 244 -2.71 -5.30 3.32
C ARG A 244 -2.40 -4.13 2.42
N ILE A 245 -1.22 -4.15 1.82
CA ILE A 245 -0.80 -3.16 0.82
C ILE A 245 -0.34 -3.95 -0.40
N ASP A 246 -1.08 -3.85 -1.50
CA ASP A 246 -0.69 -4.30 -2.83
C ASP A 246 0.07 -3.17 -3.52
N ILE A 247 1.31 -3.40 -3.95
CA ILE A 247 2.21 -2.35 -4.45
C ILE A 247 2.25 -2.31 -5.97
N GLY A 248 2.37 -1.10 -6.51
CA GLY A 248 2.57 -0.82 -7.93
C GLY A 248 1.25 -0.70 -8.69
N ILE A 249 1.31 -0.23 -9.93
CA ILE A 249 0.11 -0.02 -10.76
C ILE A 249 -0.69 -1.31 -10.97
N ARG A 250 -0.01 -2.46 -10.96
CA ARG A 250 -0.62 -3.80 -11.07
C ARG A 250 -1.49 -4.17 -9.87
N SER A 251 -1.43 -3.43 -8.77
CA SER A 251 -2.37 -3.63 -7.65
C SER A 251 -3.83 -3.40 -8.08
N LEU A 252 -4.09 -2.63 -9.15
CA LEU A 252 -5.43 -2.52 -9.75
C LEU A 252 -6.01 -3.88 -10.17
N GLU A 253 -5.16 -4.85 -10.54
CA GLU A 253 -5.56 -6.23 -10.87
C GLU A 253 -6.18 -6.98 -9.68
N THR A 254 -6.04 -6.46 -8.46
CA THR A 254 -6.59 -7.05 -7.22
C THR A 254 -7.99 -6.55 -6.88
N LEU A 255 -8.52 -5.61 -7.67
CA LEU A 255 -9.87 -5.09 -7.51
C LEU A 255 -10.91 -6.13 -7.90
N GLU A 256 -12.00 -6.19 -7.13
CA GLU A 256 -13.07 -7.16 -7.31
C GLU A 256 -13.69 -7.12 -8.72
N LEU A 257 -13.81 -5.92 -9.30
CA LEU A 257 -14.38 -5.70 -10.63
C LEU A 257 -13.32 -5.58 -11.74
N TRP A 258 -12.04 -5.88 -11.46
CA TRP A 258 -10.95 -5.68 -12.43
C TRP A 258 -11.25 -6.30 -13.80
N ASP A 259 -11.73 -7.55 -13.82
CA ASP A 259 -12.05 -8.24 -15.08
C ASP A 259 -13.15 -7.58 -15.91
N GLN A 260 -14.00 -6.77 -15.27
CA GLN A 260 -15.07 -6.01 -15.94
C GLN A 260 -14.60 -4.65 -16.45
N ILE A 261 -13.63 -4.02 -15.76
CA ILE A 261 -13.19 -2.65 -16.05
C ILE A 261 -11.90 -2.59 -16.86
N LYS A 262 -11.08 -3.64 -16.91
CA LYS A 262 -9.72 -3.60 -17.50
C LYS A 262 -9.68 -3.22 -18.98
N GLU A 263 -10.76 -3.45 -19.72
CA GLU A 263 -10.87 -3.08 -21.15
C GLU A 263 -11.56 -1.72 -21.35
N ASP A 264 -11.90 -0.99 -20.29
CA ASP A 264 -12.57 0.31 -20.40
C ASP A 264 -11.67 1.34 -21.13
N PRO A 265 -12.19 2.03 -22.16
CA PRO A 265 -11.38 2.96 -22.96
C PRO A 265 -10.84 4.16 -22.18
N GLU A 266 -11.63 4.74 -21.25
CA GLU A 266 -11.21 5.91 -20.48
C GLU A 266 -10.19 5.52 -19.41
N LEU A 267 -10.37 4.35 -18.78
CA LEU A 267 -9.36 3.77 -17.89
C LEU A 267 -8.04 3.55 -18.64
N ASN A 268 -8.08 2.87 -19.79
CA ASN A 268 -6.88 2.57 -20.56
C ASN A 268 -6.17 3.83 -21.06
N LYS A 269 -6.93 4.85 -21.45
CA LYS A 269 -6.39 6.17 -21.78
C LYS A 269 -5.69 6.82 -20.59
N ALA A 270 -6.31 6.82 -19.41
CA ALA A 270 -5.71 7.38 -18.19
C ALA A 270 -4.43 6.62 -17.81
N LEU A 271 -4.43 5.28 -17.88
CA LEU A 271 -3.26 4.45 -17.65
C LEU A 271 -2.14 4.74 -18.66
N GLY A 272 -2.45 4.96 -19.94
CA GLY A 272 -1.47 5.37 -20.94
C GLY A 272 -0.89 6.77 -20.70
N HIS A 273 -1.68 7.71 -20.17
CA HIS A 273 -1.16 9.00 -19.68
C HIS A 273 -0.22 8.83 -18.48
N TYR A 274 -0.58 7.95 -17.55
CA TYR A 274 0.25 7.64 -16.40
C TYR A 274 1.58 6.99 -16.82
N GLU A 275 1.56 6.04 -17.74
CA GLU A 275 2.76 5.39 -18.26
C GLU A 275 3.71 6.40 -18.92
N ARG A 276 3.19 7.33 -19.74
CA ARG A 276 3.99 8.42 -20.32
C ARG A 276 4.64 9.30 -19.25
N TYR A 277 3.88 9.66 -18.22
CA TYR A 277 4.39 10.42 -17.08
C TYR A 277 5.51 9.67 -16.33
N ILE A 278 5.32 8.38 -16.07
CA ILE A 278 6.34 7.52 -15.46
C ILE A 278 7.60 7.40 -16.33
N ASN A 279 7.43 7.19 -17.63
CA ASN A 279 8.55 7.09 -18.58
C ASN A 279 9.34 8.41 -18.65
N ALA A 280 8.68 9.56 -18.56
CA ALA A 280 9.35 10.85 -18.48
C ALA A 280 10.22 10.99 -17.22
N LEU A 281 9.74 10.53 -16.05
CA LEU A 281 10.53 10.53 -14.81
C LEU A 281 11.73 9.57 -14.89
N VAL A 282 11.53 8.38 -15.45
CA VAL A 282 12.60 7.41 -15.70
C VAL A 282 13.66 8.02 -16.63
N TYR A 283 13.24 8.60 -17.75
CA TYR A 283 14.14 9.25 -18.69
C TYR A 283 14.93 10.37 -18.03
N LYS A 284 14.28 11.22 -17.23
CA LYS A 284 14.94 12.30 -16.47
C LYS A 284 16.02 11.77 -15.54
N LYS A 285 15.82 10.61 -14.90
CA LYS A 285 16.85 9.94 -14.10
C LYS A 285 18.08 9.59 -14.93
N PHE A 286 17.87 8.82 -15.99
CA PHE A 286 18.98 8.24 -16.75
C PHE A 286 19.66 9.24 -17.66
N LYS A 287 18.95 10.27 -18.15
CA LYS A 287 19.55 11.39 -18.89
C LYS A 287 20.63 12.07 -18.05
N SER A 288 20.33 12.40 -16.79
CA SER A 288 21.30 13.03 -15.90
C SER A 288 22.53 12.16 -15.64
N GLN A 289 22.34 10.83 -15.57
CA GLN A 289 23.44 9.87 -15.41
C GLN A 289 24.28 9.78 -16.68
N ALA A 290 23.66 9.62 -17.85
CA ALA A 290 24.32 9.56 -19.14
C ALA A 290 25.14 10.82 -19.44
N GLU A 291 24.57 12.01 -19.22
CA GLU A 291 25.25 13.30 -19.36
C GLU A 291 26.43 13.45 -18.38
N SER A 292 26.28 12.97 -17.14
CA SER A 292 27.35 13.02 -16.12
C SER A 292 28.47 12.01 -16.34
N GLN A 293 28.18 10.86 -16.95
CA GLN A 293 29.13 9.77 -17.18
C GLN A 293 29.70 9.77 -18.60
N LYS A 294 29.31 10.72 -19.46
CA LYS A 294 29.62 10.72 -20.91
C LYS A 294 29.23 9.41 -21.61
N ILE A 295 28.26 8.67 -21.06
CA ILE A 295 27.72 7.48 -21.72
C ILE A 295 26.85 7.95 -22.87
N GLY A 296 27.15 7.47 -24.08
CA GLY A 296 26.40 7.80 -25.29
C GLY A 296 26.78 9.11 -25.97
N THR A 297 27.88 9.78 -25.57
CA THR A 297 28.42 10.92 -26.34
C THR A 297 29.18 10.48 -27.59
N ASP A 298 29.67 9.23 -27.62
CA ASP A 298 30.25 8.60 -28.80
C ASP A 298 29.76 7.14 -28.86
N SER A 299 28.61 6.93 -29.50
CA SER A 299 27.99 5.62 -29.62
C SER A 299 28.88 4.59 -30.32
N GLU A 300 29.84 5.06 -31.13
CA GLU A 300 30.80 4.20 -31.82
C GLU A 300 31.88 3.70 -30.86
N GLU A 301 32.44 4.59 -30.03
CA GLU A 301 33.40 4.21 -28.99
C GLU A 301 32.76 3.27 -27.97
N ASP A 302 31.59 3.60 -27.43
CA ASP A 302 30.87 2.78 -26.46
C ASP A 302 30.52 1.39 -27.01
N TRP A 303 30.14 1.32 -28.29
CA TRP A 303 29.94 0.05 -28.98
C TRP A 303 31.23 -0.76 -29.08
N MET A 304 32.36 -0.12 -29.35
CA MET A 304 33.65 -0.77 -29.51
C MET A 304 34.25 -1.31 -28.20
N ILE A 305 33.92 -0.74 -27.05
CA ILE A 305 34.36 -1.26 -25.72
C ILE A 305 33.47 -2.39 -25.17
N MET A 306 32.25 -2.57 -25.68
CA MET A 306 31.37 -3.67 -25.25
C MET A 306 31.93 -5.04 -25.66
N THR A 307 31.75 -6.03 -24.80
CA THR A 307 32.01 -7.44 -25.15
C THR A 307 31.02 -7.92 -26.24
N PRO A 308 31.36 -8.96 -27.01
CA PRO A 308 30.45 -9.52 -28.02
C PRO A 308 29.08 -9.95 -27.45
N LYS A 309 29.03 -10.40 -26.19
CA LYS A 309 27.77 -10.75 -25.51
C LYS A 309 26.91 -9.53 -25.22
N GLU A 310 27.52 -8.43 -24.75
CA GLU A 310 26.82 -7.18 -24.47
C GLU A 310 26.28 -6.54 -25.75
N ARG A 311 27.08 -6.50 -26.83
CA ARG A 311 26.63 -6.03 -28.15
C ARG A 311 25.43 -6.82 -28.66
N LYS A 312 25.50 -8.15 -28.56
CA LYS A 312 24.41 -9.03 -29.00
C LYS A 312 23.13 -8.83 -28.18
N LYS A 313 23.27 -8.55 -26.89
CA LYS A 313 22.13 -8.24 -26.01
C LYS A 313 21.54 -6.87 -26.36
N ALA A 314 22.37 -5.84 -26.50
CA ALA A 314 21.96 -4.49 -26.86
C ALA A 314 21.20 -4.45 -28.20
N LEU A 315 21.68 -5.13 -29.24
CA LEU A 315 20.98 -5.23 -30.53
C LEU A 315 19.61 -5.91 -30.41
N ARG A 316 19.51 -6.99 -29.63
CA ARG A 316 18.22 -7.68 -29.40
C ARG A 316 17.23 -6.82 -28.62
N ASP A 317 17.73 -6.08 -27.63
CA ASP A 317 16.91 -5.18 -26.84
C ASP A 317 16.42 -3.99 -27.69
N MET A 318 17.30 -3.44 -28.56
CA MET A 318 16.94 -2.41 -29.55
C MET A 318 15.94 -2.92 -30.60
N GLU A 319 16.17 -4.10 -31.17
CA GLU A 319 15.27 -4.73 -32.14
C GLU A 319 13.87 -4.90 -31.56
N LYS A 320 13.76 -5.42 -30.33
CA LYS A 320 12.49 -5.52 -29.60
C LYS A 320 11.86 -4.16 -29.34
N ALA A 321 12.64 -3.16 -28.93
CA ALA A 321 12.12 -1.82 -28.68
C ALA A 321 11.54 -1.21 -29.96
N ILE A 322 12.23 -1.36 -31.09
CA ILE A 322 11.75 -0.91 -32.42
C ILE A 322 10.48 -1.67 -32.82
N GLU A 323 10.39 -2.97 -32.56
CA GLU A 323 9.20 -3.77 -32.86
C GLU A 323 7.98 -3.30 -32.05
N ILE A 324 8.17 -3.00 -30.76
CA ILE A 324 7.12 -2.47 -29.88
C ILE A 324 6.67 -1.09 -30.35
N LEU A 325 7.61 -0.18 -30.59
CA LEU A 325 7.31 1.17 -31.08
C LEU A 325 6.58 1.14 -32.44
N ASN A 326 6.97 0.24 -33.34
CA ASN A 326 6.29 0.09 -34.62
C ASN A 326 4.89 -0.53 -34.51
N LYS A 327 4.59 -1.29 -33.45
CA LYS A 327 3.24 -1.80 -33.19
C LYS A 327 2.37 -0.72 -32.55
N GLU A 328 2.93 0.12 -31.68
CA GLU A 328 2.19 1.18 -30.98
C GLU A 328 1.94 2.44 -31.83
N TYR A 329 2.78 2.74 -32.83
CA TYR A 329 2.69 3.97 -33.64
C TYR A 329 2.30 3.73 -35.11
N LYS A 330 1.76 2.55 -35.47
CA LYS A 330 1.25 2.24 -36.82
C LYS A 330 -0.27 2.32 -36.99
N GLU A 331 -0.99 2.83 -36.00
CA GLU A 331 -2.31 3.44 -36.18
C GLU A 331 -2.17 4.96 -36.26
#